data_AF-A0A4Q3UBK6-F1
#
_entry.id   AF-A0A4Q3UBK6-F1
#
_cell.length_a   1.000
_cell.length_b   1.000
_cell.length_c   1.000
_cell.angle_alpha   90.00
_cell.angle_beta   90.00
_cell.angle_gamma   90.00
#
_symmetry.space_group_name_H-M   'P 1'
#
loop_
_entity.id
_entity.type
_entity.pdbx_description
1 polymer ?
#
loop_
_entity_poly.entity_id
_entity_poly.type
_entity_poly.pdbx_seq_one_letter_code
_entity_poly.pdbx_strand_id
1 'polypeptide(L)' 'WKDGQAYDLTSLLGSSDWQLYSATGIDDDGTIVGFGSYKGEYAAFRMTPQAVPEPASMLALGLGAVALLRRRAR' A
#
# COMPACT_ATOMS: atom_id res chain seq x y z
N TRP A 1 11.33 0.17 1.16
CA TRP A 1 12.12 -1.07 1.04
C TRP A 1 11.27 -2.18 1.63
N LYS A 2 10.87 -3.17 0.83
CA LYS A 2 10.08 -4.32 1.29
C LYS A 2 10.68 -5.56 0.61
N ASP A 3 10.98 -6.59 1.39
CA ASP A 3 11.54 -7.86 0.89
C ASP A 3 12.84 -7.69 0.06
N GLY A 4 13.69 -6.72 0.42
CA GLY A 4 14.92 -6.45 -0.34
C GLY A 4 14.74 -5.54 -1.56
N GLN A 5 13.51 -5.16 -1.91
CA GLN A 5 13.22 -4.33 -3.08
C GLN A 5 12.95 -2.88 -2.70
N ALA A 6 13.58 -1.97 -3.45
CA ALA A 6 13.22 -0.57 -3.49
C ALA A 6 12.09 -0.38 -4.50
N TYR A 7 11.07 0.39 -4.11
CA TYR A 7 9.94 0.73 -4.97
C TYR A 7 10.04 2.21 -5.32
N ASP A 8 9.77 2.55 -6.58
CA ASP A 8 9.61 3.94 -6.98
C ASP A 8 8.29 4.46 -6.40
N LEU A 9 8.38 5.47 -5.55
CA LEU A 9 7.24 6.09 -4.90
C LEU A 9 6.25 6.68 -5.91
N THR A 10 6.76 7.19 -7.03
CA THR A 10 5.96 7.76 -8.12
C THR A 10 5.08 6.69 -8.76
N SER A 11 5.59 5.46 -8.90
CA SER A 11 4.83 4.35 -9.48
C SER A 11 3.62 3.91 -8.64
N LEU A 12 3.60 4.27 -7.35
CA LEU A 12 2.52 3.95 -6.42
C LEU A 12 1.43 5.05 -6.40
N LEU A 13 1.76 6.25 -6.86
CA LEU A 13 0.79 7.31 -7.06
C LEU A 13 0.06 7.02 -8.37
N GLY A 14 -1.17 6.50 -8.29
CA GLY A 14 -2.04 6.33 -9.47
C GLY A 14 -2.45 7.64 -10.16
N SER A 15 -1.71 8.73 -9.96
CA SER A 15 -1.97 10.06 -10.50
C SER A 15 -0.77 10.53 -11.33
N SER A 16 -1.04 10.87 -12.58
CA SER A 16 -0.05 11.43 -13.52
C SER A 16 0.31 12.90 -13.26
N ASP A 17 -0.38 13.57 -12.32
CA ASP A 17 -0.22 15.00 -12.07
C ASP A 17 0.95 15.31 -11.14
N TRP A 18 1.48 14.31 -10.43
CA TRP A 18 2.59 14.45 -9.50
C TRP A 18 3.89 13.95 -10.11
N GLN A 19 4.93 14.78 -10.01
CA GLN A 19 6.32 14.39 -10.17
C GLN A 19 7.01 14.52 -8.82
N LEU A 20 7.38 13.41 -8.17
CA LEU A 20 8.03 13.45 -6.87
C LEU A 20 9.54 13.64 -7.03
N TYR A 21 10.14 14.50 -6.20
CA TYR A 21 11.59 14.74 -6.22
C TYR A 21 12.30 14.09 -5.05
N SER A 22 11.74 14.22 -3.84
CA SER A 22 12.34 13.62 -2.65
C SER A 22 11.30 13.33 -1.59
N ALA A 23 11.39 12.14 -0.99
CA ALA A 23 10.77 11.85 0.29
C ALA A 23 11.75 12.23 1.41
N THR A 24 11.28 13.03 2.36
CA THR A 24 12.12 13.60 3.42
C THR A 24 11.84 12.99 4.80
N GLY A 25 10.73 12.28 4.96
CA GLY A 25 10.38 11.63 6.21
C GLY A 25 9.30 10.57 6.08
N ILE A 26 9.25 9.68 7.06
CA ILE A 26 8.22 8.66 7.25
C ILE A 26 7.89 8.59 8.75
N ASP A 27 6.61 8.47 9.10
CA ASP A 27 6.16 8.24 10.48
C ASP A 27 5.81 6.75 10.75
N ASP A 28 5.49 6.43 12.01
CA ASP A 28 5.22 5.05 12.46
C ASP A 28 3.98 4.43 11.80
N ASP A 29 3.05 5.26 11.31
CA ASP A 29 1.86 4.83 10.58
C ASP A 29 2.17 4.59 9.07
N GLY A 30 3.42 4.82 8.65
CA GLY A 30 3.86 4.68 7.27
C GLY A 30 3.47 5.87 6.38
N THR A 31 3.05 7.00 6.97
CA THR A 31 2.83 8.24 6.22
C THR A 31 4.17 8.75 5.73
N ILE A 32 4.26 9.06 4.45
CA ILE A 32 5.46 9.61 3.82
C ILE A 32 5.24 11.08 3.51
N VAL A 33 6.22 11.93 3.85
CA VAL A 33 6.24 13.36 3.51
C VAL A 33 7.41 13.68 2.59
N GLY A 34 7.26 14.72 1.78
CA GLY A 34 8.30 15.14 0.84
C GLY A 34 7.86 16.31 -0.03
N PHE A 35 8.58 16.50 -1.13
CA PHE A 35 8.28 17.55 -2.11
C PHE A 35 8.44 17.05 -3.54
N GLY A 36 7.76 17.75 -4.44
CA GLY A 36 7.70 17.45 -5.87
C GLY A 36 7.12 18.62 -6.66
N SER A 37 6.64 18.32 -7.86
CA SER A 37 5.81 19.20 -8.65
C SER A 37 4.41 18.60 -8.80
N TYR A 38 3.39 19.41 -8.56
CA TYR A 38 2.00 19.10 -8.87
C TYR A 38 1.57 19.99 -10.03
N LYS A 39 1.29 19.39 -11.20
CA LYS A 39 0.91 20.11 -12.43
C LYS A 39 1.89 21.21 -12.84
N GLY A 40 3.19 20.99 -12.63
CA GLY A 40 4.25 21.95 -12.97
C GLY A 40 4.63 22.89 -11.83
N GLU A 41 3.84 22.97 -10.77
CA GLU A 41 4.09 23.85 -9.63
C GLU A 41 4.76 23.12 -8.47
N TYR A 42 5.77 23.72 -7.85
CA TYR A 42 6.48 23.10 -6.74
C TYR A 42 5.57 23.01 -5.49
N ALA A 43 5.45 21.80 -4.93
CA ALA A 43 4.53 21.53 -3.84
C ALA A 43 5.08 20.47 -2.87
N ALA A 44 4.70 20.59 -1.60
CA ALA A 44 4.88 19.54 -0.61
C ALA A 44 3.76 18.49 -0.74
N PHE A 45 4.07 17.23 -0.46
CA PHE A 45 3.09 16.15 -0.43
C PHE A 45 3.09 15.41 0.91
N ARG A 46 1.92 14.86 1.24
CA ARG A 46 1.72 13.87 2.30
C ARG A 46 1.03 12.67 1.69
N MET A 47 1.67 11.51 1.72
CA MET A 47 1.17 10.28 1.14
C MET A 47 0.92 9.25 2.23
N THR A 48 -0.30 8.71 2.26
CA THR A 48 -0.68 7.60 3.13
C THR A 48 -0.88 6.35 2.27
N PRO A 49 -0.02 5.32 2.40
CA PRO A 49 -0.22 4.06 1.71
C PRO A 49 -1.59 3.47 2.08
N GLN A 50 -2.41 3.13 1.09
CA GLN A 50 -3.64 2.38 1.36
C GLN A 50 -3.30 0.91 1.54
N ALA A 51 -3.77 0.31 2.64
CA ALA A 51 -3.73 -1.13 2.81
C ALA A 51 -4.59 -1.78 1.72
N VAL A 52 -3.98 -2.63 0.90
CA VAL A 52 -4.74 -3.47 -0.05
C VAL A 52 -5.48 -4.52 0.78
N PRO A 53 -6.82 -4.58 0.75
CA PRO A 53 -7.55 -5.63 1.46
C PRO A 53 -7.10 -6.98 0.92
N GLU A 54 -6.72 -7.91 1.79
CA GLU A 54 -6.32 -9.27 1.37
C GLU A 54 -7.55 -10.11 1.00
N PRO A 55 -7.89 -10.29 -0.30
CA PRO A 55 -9.15 -10.92 -0.66
C PRO A 55 -9.04 -12.45 -0.58
N ALA A 56 -7.86 -12.99 -0.89
CA ALA A 56 -7.64 -14.42 -1.04
C ALA A 56 -7.42 -15.13 0.30
N SER A 57 -6.71 -14.52 1.24
CA SER A 57 -6.42 -15.09 2.57
C SER A 57 -7.72 -15.37 3.33
N MET A 58 -8.64 -14.40 3.31
CA MET A 58 -9.94 -14.54 3.97
C MET A 58 -10.81 -15.63 3.33
N LEU A 59 -10.83 -15.73 2.00
CA LEU A 59 -11.56 -16.80 1.30
C LEU A 59 -10.97 -18.18 1.61
N ALA A 60 -9.64 -18.31 1.58
CA ALA A 60 -8.96 -19.56 1.87
C ALA A 60 -9.21 -20.02 3.32
N LEU A 61 -9.12 -19.10 4.29
CA LEU A 61 -9.42 -19.37 5.69
C LEU A 61 -10.90 -19.75 5.89
N GLY A 62 -11.82 -19.04 5.24
CA GLY A 62 -13.24 -19.36 5.29
C GLY A 62 -13.56 -20.75 4.74
N LEU A 63 -13.02 -21.09 3.56
CA LEU A 63 -13.19 -22.42 2.96
C LEU A 63 -12.55 -23.52 3.80
N GLY A 64 -11.36 -23.28 4.36
CA GLY A 64 -10.69 -24.20 5.27
C GLY A 64 -11.51 -24.46 6.54
N ALA A 65 -12.05 -23.40 7.16
CA ALA A 65 -12.91 -23.52 8.34
C ALA A 65 -14.18 -24.32 8.04
N VAL A 66 -14.84 -24.07 6.90
CA VAL A 66 -16.02 -24.83 6.47
C VAL A 66 -15.69 -26.31 6.24
N ALA A 67 -14.55 -26.62 5.61
CA ALA A 67 -14.12 -28.00 5.39
C ALA A 67 -13.85 -28.74 6.71
N LEU A 68 -13.20 -28.08 7.67
CA LEU A 68 -12.94 -28.63 9.01
C LEU A 68 -14.23 -28.87 9.80
N LEU A 69 -15.19 -27.94 9.75
CA LEU A 69 -16.49 -28.09 10.41
C LEU A 69 -17.30 -29.23 9.79
N ARG A 70 -17.30 -29.37 8.45
CA ARG A 70 -17.97 -30.48 7.75
C ARG A 70 -17.36 -31.84 8.07
N ARG A 71 -16.05 -31.90 8.28
CA ARG A 71 -15.35 -33.13 8.70
C ARG A 71 -15.67 -33.54 10.13
N ARG A 72 -16.03 -32.59 11.00
CA ARG A 72 -16.38 -32.85 12.41
C ARG A 72 -17.84 -33.25 12.60
N ALA A 73 -18.71 -32.94 11.63
CA ALA A 73 -20.14 -33.28 11.63
C ALA A 73 -20.47 -34.60 10.89
N ARG A 74 -19.48 -35.23 10.26
CA ARG A 74 -19.53 -36.62 9.78
C ARG A 74 -18.90 -37.53 10.82
#